data_AF-A0A350J7R9-F1
#
_entry.id   AF-A0A350J7R9-F1
#
_cell.length_a   1.000
_cell.length_b   1.000
_cell.length_c   1.000
_cell.angle_alpha   90.00
_cell.angle_beta   90.00
_cell.angle_gamma   90.00
#
_symmetry.space_group_name_H-M   'P 1'
#
loop_
_entity.id
_entity.type
_entity.pdbx_description
1 polymer ?
#
loop_
_entity_poly.entity_id
_entity_poly.type
_entity_poly.pdbx_seq_one_letter_code
_entity_poly.pdbx_strand_id
1 'polypeptide(L)' 'MAENRAPKAGREFSGNMRQRRSRRKSCAFCAEKVEIIDFMDATRLRKFISERGKIL' A
#
# COMPACT_ATOMS: atom_id res chain seq x y z
N MET A 1 -42.31 18.22 35.81
CA MET A 1 -40.85 18.10 36.01
C MET A 1 -40.53 16.60 35.96
N ALA A 2 -39.84 16.02 35.00
CA ALA A 2 -38.89 16.54 34.04
C ALA A 2 -39.02 15.78 32.71
N GLU A 3 -39.15 16.56 31.64
CA GLU A 3 -38.82 16.16 30.27
C GLU A 3 -37.29 15.98 30.15
N ASN A 4 -36.83 15.43 29.02
CA ASN A 4 -35.42 15.27 28.58
C ASN A 4 -34.77 13.88 28.80
N ARG A 5 -35.32 12.84 28.16
CA ARG A 5 -34.52 11.64 27.82
C ARG A 5 -33.80 11.90 26.49
N ALA A 6 -32.53 12.32 26.56
CA ALA A 6 -31.69 12.52 25.38
C ALA A 6 -31.51 11.22 24.57
N PRO A 7 -31.62 11.23 23.22
CA PRO A 7 -31.21 10.09 22.41
C PRO A 7 -29.68 9.99 22.43
N LYS A 8 -29.15 8.82 22.77
CA LYS A 8 -27.71 8.54 22.73
C LYS A 8 -27.25 8.72 21.28
N ALA A 9 -26.49 9.78 21.03
CA ALA A 9 -25.81 10.03 19.76
C ALA A 9 -25.12 8.73 19.32
N GLY A 10 -25.51 8.26 18.14
CA GLY A 10 -24.92 7.09 17.51
C GLY A 10 -23.41 7.26 17.46
N ARG A 11 -22.69 6.13 17.51
CA ARG A 11 -21.23 6.12 17.34
C ARG A 11 -20.93 6.84 16.04
N GLU A 12 -20.54 8.10 16.15
CA GLU A 12 -20.07 8.87 15.01
C GLU A 12 -18.95 8.05 14.41
N PHE A 13 -19.10 7.74 13.12
CA PHE A 13 -18.04 7.26 12.27
C PHE A 13 -16.92 8.31 12.32
N SER A 14 -16.14 8.29 13.39
CA SER A 14 -14.96 9.12 13.56
C SER A 14 -13.97 8.62 12.53
N GLY A 15 -14.07 9.17 11.32
CA GLY A 15 -13.14 10.18 10.83
C GLY A 15 -11.67 9.80 10.78
N ASN A 16 -11.32 8.55 11.10
CA ASN A 16 -9.97 8.03 11.05
C ASN A 16 -9.76 7.19 9.78
N MET A 17 -10.43 7.57 8.69
CA MET A 17 -9.79 7.58 7.38
C MET A 17 -8.67 8.63 7.40
N ARG A 18 -7.67 8.43 8.26
CA ARG A 18 -6.30 8.74 7.88
C ARG A 18 -6.12 7.91 6.62
N GLN A 19 -6.34 8.56 5.48
CA GLN A 19 -5.90 8.12 4.18
C GLN A 19 -4.45 7.72 4.43
N ARG A 20 -4.23 6.43 4.72
CA ARG A 20 -2.90 5.86 4.88
C ARG A 20 -2.33 6.16 3.52
N ARG A 21 -1.53 7.24 3.42
CA ARG A 21 -0.84 7.60 2.18
C ARG A 21 -0.21 6.30 1.75
N SER A 22 -0.79 5.68 0.74
CA SER A 22 -0.32 4.39 0.27
C SER A 22 1.09 4.71 -0.16
N ARG A 23 2.08 4.21 0.59
CA ARG A 23 3.47 4.44 0.21
C ARG A 23 3.57 3.89 -1.20
N ARG A 24 4.01 4.74 -2.13
CA ARG A 24 4.20 4.33 -3.52
C ARG A 24 5.03 3.06 -3.49
N LYS A 25 4.54 1.98 -4.11
CA LYS A 25 5.31 0.74 -4.22
C LYS A 25 6.50 1.01 -5.11
N SER A 26 7.68 1.13 -4.53
CA SER A 26 8.95 1.22 -5.26
C SER A 26 9.51 -0.19 -5.44
N CYS A 27 9.88 -0.56 -6.67
CA CYS A 27 10.67 -1.77 -6.90
C CYS A 27 12.13 -1.58 -6.46
N ALA A 28 12.89 -2.67 -6.39
CA ALA A 28 14.32 -2.63 -6.03
C ALA A 28 15.12 -1.70 -6.97
N PHE A 29 14.87 -1.76 -8.28
CA PHE A 29 15.56 -0.90 -9.26
C PHE A 29 15.29 0.59 -9.04
N CYS A 30 14.03 0.97 -8.75
CA CYS A 30 13.69 2.36 -8.44
C CYS A 30 14.27 2.83 -7.11
N ALA A 31 14.42 1.93 -6.13
CA ALA A 31 15.03 2.27 -4.84
C ALA A 31 16.55 2.48 -4.97
N GLU A 32 17.22 1.67 -5.78
CA GLU A 32 18.67 1.76 -6.07
C GLU A 32 19.00 2.82 -7.14
N LYS A 33 17.98 3.36 -7.84
CA LYS A 33 18.12 4.33 -8.95
C LYS A 33 19.01 3.82 -10.09
N VAL A 34 18.82 2.55 -10.45
CA VAL A 34 19.55 1.93 -11.56
C VAL A 34 18.93 2.36 -12.89
N GLU A 35 19.71 3.01 -13.75
CA GLU A 35 19.25 3.50 -15.06
C GLU A 35 19.29 2.43 -16.16
N ILE A 36 20.26 1.51 -16.07
CA ILE A 36 20.48 0.43 -17.05
C ILE A 36 20.38 -0.91 -16.35
N ILE A 37 19.46 -1.76 -16.81
CA ILE A 37 19.26 -3.09 -16.26
C ILE A 37 20.15 -4.06 -17.04
N ASP A 38 21.08 -4.71 -16.33
CA ASP A 38 21.89 -5.80 -16.87
C ASP A 38 21.05 -7.08 -16.98
N PHE A 39 21.07 -7.72 -18.15
CA PHE A 39 20.28 -8.92 -18.43
C PHE A 39 20.97 -10.22 -18.00
N MET A 40 22.25 -10.18 -17.63
CA MET A 40 22.99 -11.34 -17.15
C MET A 40 22.78 -11.56 -15.65
N ASP A 41 22.35 -10.55 -14.90
CA ASP A 41 22.03 -10.69 -13.48
C ASP A 41 20.68 -11.39 -13.24
N ALA A 42 20.69 -12.71 -13.33
CA ALA A 42 19.52 -13.55 -13.10
C ALA A 42 18.96 -13.44 -11.68
N THR A 43 19.81 -13.14 -10.68
CA THR A 43 19.40 -13.05 -9.27
C THR A 43 18.48 -11.85 -9.03
N ARG A 44 18.78 -10.71 -9.65
CA ARG A 44 17.94 -9.51 -9.60
C ARG A 44 16.65 -9.71 -10.38
N LEU A 45 16.71 -10.31 -11.57
CA LEU A 45 15.55 -10.49 -12.45
C LEU A 45 14.53 -11.50 -11.91
N ARG A 46 14.97 -12.57 -11.23
CA ARG A 46 14.07 -13.58 -10.64
C ARG A 46 12.99 -13.00 -9.72
N LYS A 47 13.27 -11.87 -9.04
CA LYS A 47 12.31 -11.20 -8.15
C LYS A 47 11.11 -10.59 -8.90
N PHE A 48 11.22 -10.41 -10.21
CA PHE A 48 10.21 -9.81 -11.08
C PHE A 48 9.49 -10.84 -11.95
N ILE A 49 9.79 -12.12 -11.74
CA ILE A 49 9.20 -13.24 -12.46
C ILE A 49 8.32 -14.00 -11.48
N SER A 50 7.06 -14.21 -11.87
CA SER A 50 6.13 -15.09 -11.16
C SER A 50 6.56 -16.56 -11.27
N GLU A 51 6.06 -17.41 -10.37
CA GLU A 51 6.39 -18.84 -10.36
C GLU A 51 6.12 -19.55 -11.70
N ARG A 52 5.15 -19.06 -12.48
CA ARG A 52 4.79 -19.60 -13.80
C ARG A 52 5.59 -18.97 -14.96
N GLY A 53 6.60 -18.15 -14.68
CA GLY A 53 7.44 -17.51 -15.69
C GLY A 53 6.85 -16.24 -16.32
N LYS A 54 5.75 -15.70 -15.79
CA LYS A 54 5.19 -14.40 -16.26
C LYS A 54 5.87 -13.24 -15.55
N ILE A 55 6.06 -12.13 -16.25
CA ILE A 55 6.53 -10.86 -15.68
C ILE A 55 5.43 -10.28 -14.76
N LEU A 56 5.82 -9.85 -13.56
CA LEU A 56 4.94 -9.31 -12.51
C LEU A 56 4.48 -7.86 -12.78
#